data_AF-A0A0C2V471-F1
#
_entry.id   AF-A0A0C2V471-F1
#
_cell.length_a   1.000
_cell.length_b   1.000
_cell.length_c   1.000
_cell.angle_alpha   90.00
_cell.angle_beta   90.00
_cell.angle_gamma   90.00
#
_symmetry.space_group_name_H-M   'P 1'
#
loop_
_entity.id
_entity.type
_entity.pdbx_description
1 polymer ?
#
loop_
_entity_poly.entity_id
_entity_poly.type
_entity_poly.pdbx_seq_one_letter_code
_entity_poly.pdbx_strand_id
1 'polypeptide(L)'
;MRDARIPPVSAEITALRALAWVVTDQDRAMRFLAATGCDSQTLRQRAGEAEVLGAVLDFLLDDEASLLAFADEQDLPAQSVALARFALPGAFRR
;
A
#
# COMPACT_ATOMS: atom_id res chain seq x y z
N MET A 1 -15.92 -6.81 -23.77
CA MET A 1 -15.08 -5.92 -22.95
C MET A 1 -15.12 -6.47 -21.53
N ARG A 2 -14.12 -7.27 -21.15
CA ARG A 2 -14.07 -7.87 -19.80
C ARG A 2 -13.55 -6.79 -18.86
N ASP A 3 -14.42 -6.23 -18.02
CA ASP A 3 -14.01 -5.45 -16.86
C ASP A 3 -12.93 -6.26 -16.12
N ALA A 4 -11.71 -5.75 -16.11
CA ALA A 4 -10.62 -6.29 -15.29
C ALA A 4 -10.91 -5.92 -13.83
N ARG A 5 -12.02 -6.46 -13.29
CA ARG A 5 -12.26 -6.59 -11.87
C ARG A 5 -11.12 -7.47 -11.38
N ILE A 6 -10.08 -6.85 -10.81
CA ILE A 6 -8.97 -7.55 -10.17
C ILE A 6 -9.61 -8.67 -9.33
N PRO A 7 -9.40 -9.95 -9.68
CA PRO A 7 -9.91 -11.03 -8.87
C PRO A 7 -9.25 -10.86 -7.50
N PRO A 8 -9.95 -11.16 -6.39
CA PRO A 8 -9.44 -10.99 -5.04
C PRO A 8 -8.32 -12.00 -4.71
N VAL A 9 -7.23 -12.02 -5.46
CA VAL A 9 -5.94 -11.82 -4.81
C VAL A 9 -6.04 -10.42 -4.22
N SER A 10 -6.50 -10.41 -2.96
CA SER A 10 -7.24 -9.32 -2.32
C SER A 10 -6.50 -7.99 -2.42
N ALA A 11 -7.22 -6.87 -2.54
CA ALA A 11 -6.62 -5.55 -2.37
C ALA A 11 -5.81 -5.46 -1.07
N GLU A 12 -6.26 -6.17 -0.03
CA GLU A 12 -5.55 -6.39 1.22
C GLU A 12 -4.22 -7.13 1.03
N ILE A 13 -4.13 -8.13 0.15
CA ILE A 13 -2.86 -8.83 -0.16
C ILE A 13 -1.88 -7.87 -0.84
N THR A 14 -2.34 -7.07 -1.80
CA THR A 14 -1.48 -6.04 -2.43
C THR A 14 -0.99 -5.04 -1.40
N ALA A 15 -1.87 -4.57 -0.52
CA ALA A 15 -1.49 -3.67 0.57
C ALA A 15 -0.54 -4.32 1.58
N LEU A 16 -0.72 -5.60 1.93
CA LEU A 16 0.18 -6.34 2.81
C LEU A 16 1.56 -6.53 2.18
N ARG A 17 1.63 -6.79 0.86
CA ARG A 17 2.88 -6.84 0.12
C ARG A 17 3.57 -5.47 0.09
N ALA A 18 2.81 -4.40 -0.14
CA ALA A 18 3.30 -3.03 -0.06
C ALA A 18 3.85 -2.72 1.34
N LEU A 19 3.12 -3.08 2.39
CA LEU A 19 3.56 -2.93 3.78
C LEU A 19 4.86 -3.69 4.05
N ALA A 20 4.92 -4.96 3.65
CA ALA A 20 6.13 -5.77 3.77
C ALA A 20 7.32 -5.11 3.05
N TRP A 21 7.11 -4.63 1.82
CA TRP A 21 8.16 -3.98 1.03
C TRP A 21 8.66 -2.68 1.66
N VAL A 22 7.76 -1.88 2.24
CA VAL A 22 8.10 -0.65 2.97
C VAL A 22 8.90 -0.97 4.23
N VAL A 23 8.48 -1.96 5.03
CA VAL A 23 9.16 -2.27 6.31
C VAL A 23 10.46 -3.07 6.15
N THR A 24 10.73 -3.61 4.96
CA THR A 24 11.98 -4.34 4.66
C THR A 24 13.18 -3.39 4.50
N ASP A 25 12.94 -2.10 4.28
CA ASP A 25 13.97 -1.08 4.12
C ASP A 25 13.77 0.02 5.17
N GLN A 26 14.84 0.33 5.90
CA GLN A 26 14.76 1.24 7.03
C GLN A 26 14.40 2.68 6.61
N ASP A 27 14.87 3.12 5.45
CA ASP A 27 14.59 4.48 4.93
C ASP A 27 13.15 4.58 4.44
N ARG A 28 12.63 3.54 3.78
CA ARG A 28 11.20 3.46 3.42
C ARG A 28 10.31 3.42 4.65
N ALA A 29 10.65 2.59 5.62
CA ALA A 29 9.91 2.48 6.88
C ALA A 29 9.88 3.82 7.64
N MET A 30 11.03 4.51 7.75
CA MET A 30 11.11 5.79 8.45
C MET A 30 10.27 6.87 7.75
N ARG A 31 10.32 6.94 6.41
CA ARG A 31 9.47 7.87 5.63
C ARG A 31 7.99 7.59 5.81
N PHE A 32 7.58 6.31 5.79
CA PHE A 32 6.19 5.92 5.99
C PHE A 32 5.67 6.25 7.40
N LEU A 33 6.48 5.98 8.45
CA LEU A 33 6.14 6.36 9.82
C LEU A 33 6.03 7.88 9.98
N ALA A 34 6.94 8.64 9.36
CA ALA A 34 6.88 10.10 9.35
C ALA A 34 5.62 10.64 8.63
N ALA A 35 5.23 10.03 7.51
CA ALA A 35 4.05 10.43 6.74
C ALA A 35 2.74 10.10 7.47
N THR A 36 2.68 8.98 8.18
CA THR A 36 1.46 8.53 8.89
C THR A 36 1.36 9.02 10.33
N GLY A 37 2.46 9.53 10.90
CA GLY A 37 2.55 9.85 12.32
C GLY A 37 2.46 8.64 13.25
N CYS A 38 2.50 7.42 12.71
CA CYS A 38 2.48 6.19 13.50
C CYS A 38 3.87 5.82 13.99
N ASP A 39 3.94 5.11 15.12
CA ASP A 39 5.15 4.43 15.56
C ASP A 39 5.19 2.96 15.09
N SER A 40 6.36 2.34 15.14
CA SER A 40 6.58 0.97 14.66
C SER A 40 5.84 -0.12 15.47
N GLN A 41 5.47 0.16 16.72
CA GLN A 41 4.72 -0.76 17.57
C GLN A 41 3.24 -0.71 17.22
N THR A 42 2.68 0.49 17.14
CA THR A 42 1.31 0.78 16.70
C THR A 42 1.08 0.24 15.29
N LEU A 43 2.03 0.45 14.38
CA LEU A 43 1.96 -0.09 13.02
C LEU A 43 1.85 -1.61 13.01
N ARG A 44 2.67 -2.31 13.82
CA ARG A 44 2.63 -3.78 13.91
C ARG A 44 1.32 -4.30 14.48
N GLN A 45 0.73 -3.61 15.46
CA GLN A 45 -0.55 -4.00 16.05
C GLN A 45 -1.72 -3.82 15.06
N ARG A 46 -1.64 -2.77 14.23
CA ARG A 46 -2.72 -2.37 13.31
C ARG A 46 -2.48 -2.81 11.86
N ALA A 47 -1.44 -3.60 11.58
CA ALA A 47 -0.99 -3.96 10.22
C ALA A 47 -2.09 -4.61 9.34
N GLY A 48 -3.05 -5.30 9.96
CA GLY A 48 -4.19 -5.92 9.26
C GLY A 48 -5.42 -5.02 9.13
N GLU A 49 -5.39 -3.80 9.66
CA GLU A 49 -6.53 -2.89 9.58
C GLU A 49 -6.60 -2.21 8.21
N ALA A 50 -7.81 -2.08 7.67
CA ALA A 50 -8.05 -1.44 6.37
C ALA A 50 -7.50 0.00 6.30
N GLU A 51 -7.47 0.74 7.42
CA GLU A 51 -6.87 2.08 7.47
C GLU A 51 -5.35 2.05 7.22
N VAL A 52 -4.62 1.11 7.83
CA VAL A 52 -3.17 0.97 7.63
C VAL A 52 -2.87 0.48 6.22
N LEU A 53 -3.65 -0.48 5.74
CA LEU A 53 -3.54 -1.02 4.38
C LEU A 53 -3.85 0.06 3.33
N GLY A 54 -4.82 0.95 3.59
CA GLY A 54 -5.07 2.12 2.75
C GLY A 54 -3.90 3.11 2.79
N ALA A 55 -3.39 3.44 3.98
CA ALA A 55 -2.32 4.40 4.16
C ALA A 55 -1.01 3.98 3.46
N VAL A 56 -0.66 2.69 3.45
CA VAL A 56 0.55 2.23 2.75
C VAL A 56 0.41 2.33 1.23
N LEU A 57 -0.78 2.07 0.69
CA LEU A 57 -1.03 2.26 -0.73
C LEU A 57 -1.04 3.75 -1.09
N ASP A 58 -1.61 4.62 -0.25
CA ASP A 58 -1.54 6.08 -0.41
C ASP A 58 -0.10 6.58 -0.40
N PHE A 59 0.73 6.08 0.53
CA PHE A 59 2.16 6.39 0.59
C PHE A 59 2.91 6.03 -0.71
N LEU A 60 2.62 4.85 -1.29
CA LEU A 60 3.21 4.48 -2.58
C LEU A 60 2.70 5.37 -3.71
N LEU A 61 1.41 5.72 -3.71
CA LEU A 61 0.82 6.55 -4.76
C LEU A 61 1.26 8.02 -4.72
N ASP A 62 1.73 8.50 -3.57
CA ASP A 62 2.24 9.87 -3.39
C ASP A 62 3.66 10.06 -3.96
N ASP A 63 4.45 8.98 -4.06
CA ASP A 63 5.81 8.99 -4.60
C ASP A 63 5.96 8.03 -5.79
N GLU A 64 6.00 8.59 -7.01
CA GLU A 64 6.09 7.82 -8.26
C GLU A 64 7.30 6.87 -8.28
N ALA A 65 8.43 7.27 -7.71
CA ALA A 65 9.62 6.42 -7.64
C ALA A 65 9.39 5.16 -6.79
N SER A 66 8.77 5.31 -5.62
CA SER A 66 8.40 4.18 -4.76
C SER A 66 7.33 3.31 -5.39
N LEU A 67 6.33 3.90 -6.06
CA LEU A 67 5.32 3.15 -6.81
C LEU A 67 5.93 2.26 -7.88
N LEU A 68 6.79 2.82 -8.73
CA LEU A 68 7.42 2.09 -9.82
C LEU A 68 8.37 1.00 -9.30
N ALA A 69 9.15 1.30 -8.25
CA ALA A 69 10.05 0.32 -7.64
C ALA A 69 9.29 -0.87 -7.03
N PHE A 70 8.21 -0.60 -6.30
CA PHE A 70 7.35 -1.66 -5.76
C PHE A 70 6.69 -2.48 -6.87
N ALA A 71 6.16 -1.81 -7.90
CA ALA A 71 5.52 -2.45 -9.04
C ALA A 71 6.48 -3.40 -9.78
N ASP A 72 7.71 -2.94 -10.03
CA ASP A 72 8.77 -3.74 -10.66
C ASP A 72 9.15 -4.96 -9.80
N GLU A 73 9.39 -4.77 -8.50
CA GLU A 73 9.80 -5.86 -7.60
C GLU A 73 8.70 -6.91 -7.39
N GLN A 74 7.43 -6.51 -7.44
CA GLN A 74 6.30 -7.42 -7.29
C GLN A 74 5.80 -8.03 -8.61
N ASP A 75 6.42 -7.67 -9.75
CA ASP A 75 5.95 -8.04 -11.10
C ASP A 75 4.47 -7.68 -11.31
N LEU A 76 4.11 -6.45 -10.90
CA LEU A 76 2.75 -5.91 -10.98
C LEU A 76 2.74 -4.63 -11.79
N PRO A 77 1.69 -4.36 -12.59
CA PRO A 77 1.56 -3.06 -13.22
C PRO A 77 1.19 -2.01 -12.16
N ALA A 78 1.80 -0.82 -12.21
CA ALA A 78 1.62 0.25 -11.21
C ALA A 78 0.14 0.62 -10.99
N GLN A 79 -0.68 0.57 -12.04
CA GLN A 79 -2.13 0.77 -11.97
C GLN A 79 -2.86 -0.18 -11.00
N SER A 80 -2.31 -1.38 -10.74
CA SER A 80 -2.87 -2.33 -9.78
C SER A 80 -2.81 -1.80 -8.34
N VAL A 81 -1.84 -0.95 -8.00
CA VAL A 81 -1.74 -0.30 -6.68
C VAL A 81 -2.88 0.68 -6.49
N ALA A 82 -3.14 1.52 -7.49
CA ALA A 82 -4.27 2.45 -7.48
C ALA A 82 -5.61 1.70 -7.39
N LEU A 83 -5.79 0.64 -8.18
CA LEU A 83 -7.00 -0.18 -8.15
C LEU A 83 -7.19 -0.89 -6.79
N ALA A 84 -6.11 -1.39 -6.18
CA ALA A 84 -6.15 -1.93 -4.83
C ALA A 84 -6.58 -0.86 -3.81
N ARG A 85 -6.05 0.36 -3.94
CA ARG A 85 -6.42 1.47 -3.04
C ARG A 85 -7.90 1.84 -3.14
N PHE A 86 -8.44 1.89 -4.36
CA PHE A 86 -9.86 2.15 -4.60
C PHE A 86 -10.78 1.03 -4.09
N ALA A 87 -10.29 -0.20 -4.01
CA ALA A 87 -11.04 -1.34 -3.50
C ALA A 87 -11.06 -1.40 -1.95
N LEU A 88 -10.15 -0.70 -1.26
CA LEU A 88 -10.13 -0.64 0.20
C LEU A 88 -11.06 0.45 0.77
N PRO A 89 -11.69 0.21 1.93
CA PRO A 89 -12.42 1.24 2.67
C PRO A 89 -11.57 2.49 2.93
N GLY A 90 -12.22 3.66 3.01
CA GLY A 90 -11.52 4.92 3.34
C GLY A 90 -10.78 5.58 2.18
N ALA A 91 -10.93 5.11 0.92
CA ALA A 91 -10.37 5.76 -0.27
C ALA A 91 -10.85 7.19 -0.53
N PHE A 92 -11.94 7.60 0.12
CA PHE A 92 -12.63 8.87 -0.14
C PHE A 92 -12.54 9.88 1.01
N ARG A 93 -11.76 9.63 2.07
CA ARG A 93 -11.53 10.66 3.11
C ARG A 93 -10.33 11.52 2.72
N ARG A 94 -10.60 12.70 2.17
CA ARG A 94 -9.67 13.84 2.15
C ARG A 94 -9.92 14.72 3.37
#